data_AF-A0A8S9GNC6-F1
#
_entry.id   AF-A0A8S9GNC6-F1
#
_cell.length_a   1.000
_cell.length_b   1.000
_cell.length_c   1.000
_cell.angle_alpha   90.00
_cell.angle_beta   90.00
_cell.angle_gamma   90.00
#
_symmetry.space_group_name_H-M   'P 1'
#
loop_
_entity.id
_entity.type
_entity.pdbx_description
1 polymer ?
#
loop_
_entity_poly.entity_id
_entity_poly.type
_entity_poly.pdbx_seq_one_letter_code
_entity_poly.pdbx_strand_id
1 'polypeptide(L)' 'MSHFRRSGPPDISDTYSLLILNITFRTTADDLYPLFGNYGKVVDVFIPRDRRFTI' A
#
# COMPACT_ATOMS: atom_id res chain seq x y z
N MET A 1 -2.64 19.48 0.53
CA MET A 1 -1.32 19.53 1.19
C MET A 1 -0.57 18.25 0.87
N SER A 2 0.52 18.32 0.11
CA SER A 2 1.27 17.16 -0.38
C SER A 2 2.39 16.78 0.59
N HIS A 3 2.31 15.61 1.23
CA HIS A 3 3.30 15.10 2.20
C HIS A 3 4.54 14.45 1.57
N PHE A 4 4.72 14.50 0.26
CA PHE A 4 5.87 13.87 -0.40
C PHE A 4 7.14 14.71 -0.27
N ARG A 5 7.78 14.67 0.90
CA ARG A 5 9.21 14.95 0.99
C ARG A 5 9.95 13.88 0.19
N ARG A 6 10.83 14.32 -0.71
CA ARG A 6 11.80 13.50 -1.43
C ARG A 6 12.86 12.98 -0.45
N SER A 7 12.49 12.05 0.42
CA SER A 7 13.43 11.14 1.05
C SER A 7 13.86 10.12 -0.01
N GLY A 8 15.14 9.72 -0.01
CA GLY A 8 15.58 8.55 -0.77
C GLY A 8 14.74 7.31 -0.43
N PRO A 9 14.93 6.18 -1.13
CA PRO A 9 14.18 4.97 -0.83
C PRO A 9 14.22 4.71 0.69
N PRO A 10 13.07 4.52 1.34
CA PRO A 10 13.04 4.27 2.77
C PRO A 10 13.93 3.06 3.08
N ASP A 11 14.60 3.07 4.23
CA ASP A 11 15.30 1.88 4.71
C ASP A 11 14.28 0.76 4.89
N ILE A 12 14.42 -0.30 4.08
CA ILE A 12 13.50 -1.45 4.03
C ILE A 12 14.04 -2.68 4.77
N SER A 13 15.21 -2.58 5.41
CA SER A 13 15.88 -3.71 6.08
C SER A 13 14.99 -4.42 7.10
N ASP A 14 14.17 -3.68 7.85
CA ASP A 14 13.22 -4.20 8.84
C ASP A 14 11.75 -4.18 8.36
N THR A 15 11.52 -4.23 7.04
CA THR A 15 10.16 -4.22 6.47
C THR A 15 9.75 -5.62 6.03
N TYR A 16 8.49 -5.99 6.33
CA TYR A 16 7.90 -7.27 5.94
C TYR A 16 6.78 -7.06 4.93
N SER A 17 6.67 -7.99 3.97
CA SER A 17 5.59 -7.99 2.98
C SER A 17 4.46 -8.93 3.41
N LEU A 18 3.23 -8.42 3.41
CA LEU A 18 2.03 -9.20 3.68
C LEU A 18 1.23 -9.40 2.39
N LEU A 19 0.87 -10.66 2.09
CA LEU A 19 -0.06 -10.98 1.01
C LEU A 19 -1.46 -11.13 1.57
N ILE A 20 -2.39 -10.29 1.09
CA ILE A 20 -3.79 -10.31 1.48
C ILE A 20 -4.61 -10.70 0.26
N LEU A 21 -5.35 -11.80 0.36
CA LEU A 21 -6.21 -12.34 -0.70
C LEU A 21 -7.69 -12.11 -0.35
N ASN A 22 -8.57 -12.34 -1.34
CA ASN A 22 -10.02 -12.27 -1.16
C ASN A 22 -10.54 -10.89 -0.69
N ILE A 23 -9.89 -9.81 -1.12
CA ILE A 23 -10.36 -8.44 -0.91
C ILE A 23 -11.24 -7.99 -2.07
N THR A 24 -12.12 -7.02 -1.82
CA THR A 24 -13.01 -6.49 -2.86
C THR A 24 -12.24 -5.65 -3.88
N PHE A 25 -12.70 -5.58 -5.14
CA PHE A 25 -12.13 -4.69 -6.15
C PHE A 25 -12.23 -3.20 -5.80
N ARG A 26 -13.10 -2.84 -4.85
CA ARG A 26 -13.28 -1.47 -4.38
C ARG A 26 -12.23 -1.06 -3.35
N THR A 27 -11.51 -2.02 -2.75
CA THR A 27 -10.50 -1.75 -1.73
C THR A 27 -9.41 -0.81 -2.27
N THR A 28 -9.08 0.18 -1.46
CA THR A 28 -8.07 1.22 -1.75
C THR A 28 -6.98 1.21 -0.70
N ALA A 29 -5.88 1.94 -0.96
CA ALA A 29 -4.80 2.07 0.01
C ALA A 29 -5.28 2.78 1.29
N ASP A 30 -6.19 3.76 1.17
CA ASP A 30 -6.75 4.52 2.30
C ASP A 30 -7.54 3.64 3.28
N ASP A 31 -8.08 2.51 2.81
CA ASP A 31 -8.73 1.52 3.67
C ASP A 31 -7.68 0.69 4.44
N LEU A 32 -6.54 0.39 3.81
CA LEU A 32 -5.52 -0.52 4.34
C LEU A 32 -4.54 0.16 5.30
N TYR A 33 -4.18 1.42 5.06
CA TYR A 33 -3.29 2.19 5.96
C TYR A 33 -3.76 2.22 7.42
N PRO A 34 -5.00 2.65 7.75
CA PRO A 34 -5.46 2.68 9.13
C PRO A 34 -5.71 1.28 9.70
N LEU A 35 -6.11 0.31 8.85
CA LEU A 35 -6.38 -1.06 9.28
C LEU A 35 -5.11 -1.76 9.80
N PHE A 36 -3.98 -1.59 9.12
CA PHE A 36 -2.70 -2.19 9.50
C PHE A 36 -1.81 -1.27 10.36
N GLY A 37 -2.11 0.03 10.43
CA GLY A 37 -1.34 1.00 11.19
C GLY A 37 -1.21 0.69 12.69
N ASN A 38 -2.15 -0.07 13.26
CA ASN A 38 -2.09 -0.51 14.67
C ASN A 38 -1.01 -1.57 14.93
N TYR A 39 -0.52 -2.25 13.90
CA TYR A 39 0.47 -3.33 14.01
C TYR A 39 1.88 -2.89 13.62
N GLY A 40 2.04 -1.63 13.19
CA GLY A 40 3.31 -1.08 12.76
C GLY A 40 3.14 -0.04 11.66
N LYS A 41 4.25 0.63 11.32
CA LYS A 41 4.26 1.61 10.24
C LYS A 41 4.11 0.90 8.89
N VAL A 42 3.02 1.17 8.19
CA VAL A 42 2.83 0.74 6.80
C VAL A 42 3.69 1.63 5.90
N VAL A 43 4.64 1.02 5.18
CA VAL A 43 5.60 1.74 4.32
C VAL A 43 5.06 1.91 2.90
N ASP A 44 4.42 0.88 2.36
CA ASP A 44 3.85 0.87 1.01
C ASP A 44 2.63 -0.06 0.95
N VAL A 45 1.72 0.22 0.00
CA VAL A 45 0.55 -0.59 -0.30
C VAL A 45 0.44 -0.76 -1.81
N PHE A 46 0.65 -1.99 -2.28
CA PHE A 46 0.47 -2.34 -3.68
C PHE A 46 -0.83 -3.14 -3.88
N ILE A 47 -1.75 -2.58 -4.67
CA ILE A 47 -2.98 -3.27 -5.08
C ILE A 47 -2.86 -3.58 -6.57
N PRO A 48 -2.74 -4.85 -6.98
CA PRO A 48 -2.75 -5.22 -8.38
C PRO A 48 -4.10 -4.80 -9.00
N ARG A 49 -4.05 -3.83 -9.91
CA ARG A 49 -5.19 -3.41 -10.72
C ARG A 49 -5.00 -3.97 -12.12
N ASP A 50 -6.04 -4.56 -12.70
CA ASP A 50 -6.00 -4.99 -14.10
C ASP A 50 -5.83 -3.75 -14.99
N ARG A 51 -4.80 -3.77 -15.85
CA ARG A 51 -4.52 -2.69 -16.81
C ARG A 51 -5.21 -2.90 -18.15
N ARG A 52 -5.99 -3.98 -18.33
CA ARG A 52 -6.58 -4.38 -19.61
C ARG A 52 -7.95 -3.74 -19.91
N PHE A 53 -8.06 -2.42 -19.80
CA PHE A 53 -9.15 -1.69 -20.44
C PHE A 53 -8.57 -0.68 -21.43
N THR A 54 -8.35 -1.14 -22.65
CA THR A 54 -8.28 -0.31 -23.86
C THR A 54 -9.20 -1.00 -24.86
N ILE A 55 -10.38 -0.42 -25.06
CA ILE A 55 -11.30 -0.71 -26.17
C ILE A 55 -10.97 0.20 -27.34
#